data_AF-A0A820NFF6-F1
#
_entry.id   AF-A0A820NFF6-F1
#
_cell.length_a   1.000
_cell.length_b   1.000
_cell.length_c   1.000
_cell.angle_alpha   90.00
_cell.angle_beta   90.00
_cell.angle_gamma   90.00
#
_symmetry.space_group_name_H-M   'P 1'
#
loop_
_entity.id
_entity.type
_entity.pdbx_description
1 polymer ?
#
loop_
_entity_poly.entity_id
_entity_poly.type
_entity_poly.pdbx_seq_one_letter_code
_entity_poly.pdbx_strand_id
1 'polypeptide(L)'
;LPITDEPFNFTSNYELRIYTSGCYYLDKNNNWKSDGLIVGSLTNLYETECLSTHLTTFAGGFIVLPAPINWSYVFENADFMKNKTVYLTMIFTSIIYIILMIYARFKDKKDFEKLGVTPLADNNKSDHYYYQILVFLLVKEQMQEQIQ
;
A
#
# COMPACT_ATOMS: atom_id res chain seq x y z
N LEU A 1 29.45 34.09 46.74
CA LEU A 1 28.10 33.49 46.67
C LEU A 1 28.29 31.99 46.66
N PRO A 2 27.72 31.22 47.60
CA PRO A 2 27.92 29.78 47.63
C PRO A 2 27.15 29.13 46.48
N ILE A 3 27.81 28.21 45.76
CA ILE A 3 27.19 27.35 44.76
C ILE A 3 26.51 26.23 45.54
N THR A 4 25.19 26.11 45.43
CA THR A 4 24.42 25.03 46.04
C THR A 4 24.13 23.98 44.98
N ASP A 5 24.74 22.79 45.11
CA ASP A 5 24.52 21.62 44.26
C ASP A 5 23.22 20.88 44.64
N GLU A 6 22.10 21.61 44.60
CA GLU A 6 20.76 21.02 44.77
C GLU A 6 20.26 20.47 43.42
N PRO A 7 19.78 19.22 43.35
CA PRO A 7 19.25 18.66 42.11
C PRO A 7 17.99 19.42 41.69
N PHE A 8 18.09 20.19 40.61
CA PHE A 8 16.95 20.91 40.04
C PHE A 8 16.09 19.95 39.19
N ASN A 9 14.93 19.57 39.71
CA ASN A 9 13.94 18.80 38.96
C ASN A 9 13.12 19.72 38.06
N PHE A 10 13.40 19.67 36.75
CA PHE A 10 12.62 20.38 35.74
C PHE A 10 11.49 19.49 35.20
N THR A 11 10.25 19.91 35.43
CA THR A 11 9.05 19.29 34.86
C THR A 11 8.34 20.32 33.97
N SER A 12 8.13 19.99 32.70
CA SER A 12 7.40 20.82 31.74
C SER A 12 6.53 19.96 30.83
N ASN A 13 5.35 20.47 30.49
CA ASN A 13 4.49 19.85 29.47
C ASN A 13 5.07 20.17 28.09
N TYR A 14 5.32 19.15 27.28
CA TYR A 14 5.77 19.29 25.90
C TYR A 14 4.90 18.46 24.97
N GLU A 15 4.66 18.98 23.77
CA GLU A 15 4.07 18.23 22.67
C GLU A 15 5.14 18.03 21.60
N LEU A 16 5.43 16.77 21.26
CA LEU A 16 6.41 16.39 20.25
C LEU A 16 5.67 15.89 19.01
N ARG A 17 5.91 16.52 17.86
CA ARG A 17 5.48 16.02 16.55
C ARG A 17 6.71 15.78 15.68
N ILE A 18 6.90 14.54 15.27
CA ILE A 18 7.99 14.11 14.39
C ILE A 18 7.46 14.02 12.97
N TYR A 19 8.18 14.59 12.01
CA TYR A 19 7.90 14.46 10.60
C TYR A 19 9.18 14.06 9.85
N THR A 20 9.01 13.35 8.73
CA THR A 20 10.11 12.94 7.87
C THR A 20 9.84 13.44 6.47
N SER A 21 10.80 14.16 5.90
CA SER A 21 10.81 14.58 4.50
C SER A 21 11.81 13.76 3.69
N GLY A 22 11.53 13.57 2.40
CA GLY A 22 12.41 12.87 1.48
C GLY A 22 12.31 13.46 0.07
N CYS A 23 13.41 13.36 -0.67
CA CYS A 23 13.53 13.81 -2.05
C CYS A 23 13.80 12.60 -2.94
N TYR A 24 13.05 12.51 -4.05
CA TYR A 24 13.16 11.42 -5.00
C TYR A 24 13.16 11.93 -6.43
N TYR A 25 13.78 11.18 -7.33
CA TYR A 25 13.66 11.37 -8.77
C TYR A 25 13.25 10.08 -9.45
N LEU A 26 12.65 10.21 -10.63
CA LEU A 26 12.27 9.08 -11.46
C LEU A 26 13.42 8.72 -12.41
N ASP A 27 13.96 7.51 -12.29
CA ASP A 27 14.99 7.02 -13.21
C ASP A 27 14.41 6.62 -14.58
N LYS A 28 15.29 6.28 -15.54
CA LYS A 28 14.88 5.84 -16.89
C LYS A 28 14.12 4.52 -16.93
N ASN A 29 14.26 3.70 -15.89
CA ASN A 29 13.56 2.44 -15.70
C ASN A 29 12.24 2.64 -14.93
N ASN A 30 11.78 3.89 -14.76
CA ASN A 30 10.60 4.28 -13.99
C ASN A 30 10.65 3.88 -12.51
N ASN A 31 11.84 3.84 -11.91
CA ASN A 31 12.01 3.61 -10.49
C ASN A 31 12.29 4.91 -9.74
N TRP A 32 11.67 5.08 -8.57
CA TRP A 32 11.98 6.17 -7.67
C TRP A 32 13.32 5.92 -6.97
N LYS A 33 14.22 6.90 -7.06
CA LYS A 33 15.57 6.87 -6.51
C LYS A 33 15.86 8.17 -5.75
N SER A 34 16.82 8.14 -4.83
CA SER A 34 17.18 9.30 -3.99
C SER A 34 18.66 9.70 -4.10
N ASP A 35 19.44 9.05 -4.95
CA ASP A 35 20.84 9.41 -5.16
C ASP A 35 20.98 10.76 -5.87
N GLY A 36 22.01 11.52 -5.45
CA GLY A 36 22.25 12.87 -5.95
C GLY A 36 21.25 13.92 -5.48
N LEU A 37 20.33 13.56 -4.56
CA LEU A 37 19.35 14.44 -3.93
C LEU A 37 19.65 14.63 -2.43
N ILE A 38 19.49 15.85 -1.94
CA ILE A 38 19.69 16.21 -0.53
C ILE A 38 18.49 17.05 -0.08
N VAL A 39 17.95 16.73 1.10
CA VAL A 39 16.91 17.54 1.75
C VAL A 39 17.56 18.81 2.31
N GLY A 40 17.10 19.97 1.86
CA GLY A 40 17.61 21.28 2.25
C GLY A 40 17.12 21.74 3.62
N SER A 41 17.84 22.70 4.21
CA SER A 41 17.57 23.23 5.55
C SER A 41 16.32 24.10 5.65
N LEU A 42 15.78 24.58 4.52
CA LEU A 42 14.52 25.35 4.49
C LEU A 42 13.28 24.44 4.54
N THR A 43 13.46 23.12 4.53
CA THR A 43 12.38 22.15 4.69
C THR A 43 11.63 22.38 6.00
N ASN A 44 10.30 22.47 5.91
CA ASN A 44 9.41 22.63 7.04
C ASN A 44 8.18 21.70 6.91
N LEU A 45 7.16 21.93 7.74
CA LEU A 45 5.93 21.13 7.78
C LEU A 45 5.04 21.25 6.53
N TYR A 46 5.24 22.30 5.72
CA TYR A 46 4.40 22.61 4.57
C TYR A 46 5.13 22.39 3.24
N GLU A 47 6.46 22.56 3.23
CA GLU A 47 7.28 22.43 2.03
C GLU A 47 8.57 21.66 2.31
N THR A 48 9.01 20.89 1.31
CA THR A 48 10.30 20.19 1.34
C THR A 48 11.21 20.84 0.30
N GLU A 49 12.37 21.32 0.75
CA GLU A 49 13.41 21.82 -0.12
C GLU A 49 14.25 20.63 -0.61
N CYS A 50 14.35 20.44 -1.92
CA CYS A 50 15.16 19.38 -2.51
C CYS A 50 16.29 19.98 -3.35
N LEU A 51 17.52 19.75 -2.92
CA LEU A 51 18.73 20.13 -3.66
C LEU A 51 19.15 18.96 -4.54
N SER A 52 19.28 19.20 -5.85
CA SER A 52 19.60 18.17 -6.83
C SER A 52 20.87 18.50 -7.61
N THR A 53 21.60 17.47 -8.00
CA THR A 53 22.78 17.54 -8.88
C THR A 53 22.48 17.17 -10.34
N HIS A 54 21.25 16.73 -10.64
CA HIS A 54 20.81 16.35 -11.97
C HIS A 54 19.49 17.05 -12.35
N LEU A 55 19.10 16.96 -13.63
CA LEU A 55 17.83 17.47 -14.15
C LEU A 55 16.97 16.29 -14.62
N THR A 56 16.00 15.92 -13.79
CA THR A 56 15.08 14.80 -14.02
C THR A 56 13.69 15.16 -13.52
N THR A 57 12.72 14.25 -13.63
CA THR A 57 11.44 14.41 -12.92
C THR A 57 11.67 14.21 -11.42
N PHE A 58 11.33 15.20 -10.61
CA PHE A 58 11.49 15.17 -9.16
C PHE A 58 10.15 15.04 -8.43
N ALA A 59 10.19 14.43 -7.26
CA ALA A 59 9.11 14.40 -6.30
C ALA A 59 9.63 14.57 -4.88
N GLY A 60 8.94 15.39 -4.09
CA GLY A 60 9.11 15.46 -2.64
C GLY A 60 8.08 14.56 -1.96
N GLY A 61 8.48 13.90 -0.87
CA GLY A 61 7.59 13.11 -0.03
C GLY A 61 7.57 13.65 1.39
N PHE A 62 6.37 13.76 1.97
CA PHE A 62 6.19 14.09 3.37
C PHE A 62 5.42 12.95 4.04
N ILE A 63 6.04 12.32 5.04
CA ILE A 63 5.37 11.29 5.85
C ILE A 63 5.07 11.91 7.21
N VAL A 64 3.80 12.25 7.43
CA VAL A 64 3.28 12.48 8.77
C VAL A 64 2.90 11.14 9.34
N LEU A 65 3.68 10.68 10.33
CA LEU A 65 3.26 9.53 11.12
C LEU A 65 1.97 9.94 11.88
N PRO A 66 0.86 9.21 11.72
CA PRO A 66 -0.31 9.45 12.56
C PRO A 66 0.08 9.25 14.03
N ALA A 67 -0.65 9.91 14.93
CA ALA A 67 -0.45 9.70 16.37
C ALA A 67 -0.50 8.19 16.68
N PRO A 68 0.41 7.67 17.52
CA PRO A 68 0.42 6.26 17.86
C PRO A 68 -0.92 5.86 18.46
N ILE A 69 -1.42 4.68 18.08
CA ILE A 69 -2.67 4.16 18.61
C ILE A 69 -2.50 3.94 20.11
N ASN A 70 -3.38 4.57 20.91
CA ASN A 70 -3.41 4.35 22.34
C ASN A 70 -4.13 3.03 22.65
N TRP A 71 -3.36 1.95 22.72
CA TRP A 71 -3.89 0.61 22.97
C TRP A 71 -4.52 0.46 24.36
N SER A 72 -4.05 1.19 25.38
CA SER A 72 -4.66 1.10 26.72
C SER A 72 -6.10 1.64 26.70
N TYR A 73 -6.33 2.79 26.06
CA TYR A 73 -7.67 3.34 25.87
C TYR A 73 -8.59 2.42 25.06
N VAL A 74 -8.05 1.80 23.99
CA VAL A 74 -8.80 0.86 23.15
C VAL A 74 -9.26 -0.34 23.97
N PHE A 75 -8.37 -0.95 24.77
CA PHE A 75 -8.69 -2.11 25.59
C PHE A 75 -9.58 -1.77 26.79
N GLU A 76 -9.41 -0.61 27.41
CA GLU A 76 -10.31 -0.12 28.47
C GLU A 76 -11.74 0.09 27.96
N ASN A 77 -11.91 0.39 26.67
CA ASN A 77 -13.22 0.59 26.03
C ASN A 77 -13.64 -0.60 25.13
N ALA A 78 -12.94 -1.73 25.22
CA ALA A 78 -13.24 -2.92 24.43
C ALA A 78 -14.45 -3.71 24.97
N ASP A 79 -15.13 -3.26 26.02
CA ASP A 79 -16.31 -3.97 26.53
C ASP A 79 -17.43 -4.06 25.48
N PHE A 80 -17.82 -5.30 25.17
CA PHE A 80 -18.89 -5.64 24.21
C PHE A 80 -20.23 -5.01 24.59
N MET A 81 -20.51 -4.86 25.88
CA MET A 81 -21.77 -4.31 26.36
C MET A 81 -21.83 -2.79 26.21
N LYS A 82 -20.68 -2.10 26.33
CA LYS A 82 -20.56 -0.65 26.22
C LYS A 82 -20.67 -0.18 24.76
N ASN A 83 -20.11 -0.94 23.82
CA ASN A 83 -19.96 -0.53 22.42
C ASN A 83 -20.60 -1.54 21.44
N LYS A 84 -21.82 -2.00 21.73
CA LYS A 84 -22.52 -3.05 20.96
C LYS A 84 -22.59 -2.77 19.45
N THR A 85 -22.81 -1.54 19.02
CA THR A 85 -22.95 -1.16 17.60
C THR A 85 -21.68 -1.46 16.80
N VAL A 86 -20.50 -1.21 17.37
CA VAL A 86 -19.21 -1.46 16.72
C VAL A 86 -19.03 -2.96 16.50
N TYR A 87 -19.28 -3.76 17.53
CA TYR A 87 -19.16 -5.21 17.42
C TYR A 87 -20.19 -5.82 16.47
N LEU A 88 -21.42 -5.32 16.49
CA LEU A 88 -22.48 -5.77 15.59
C LEU A 88 -22.10 -5.54 14.13
N THR A 89 -21.65 -4.32 13.79
CA THR A 89 -21.21 -3.98 12.44
C THR A 89 -19.99 -4.81 12.02
N MET A 90 -18.99 -4.99 12.89
CA MET A 90 -17.82 -5.81 12.59
C MET A 90 -18.16 -7.27 12.31
N ILE A 91 -19.07 -7.87 13.09
CA ILE A 91 -19.54 -9.24 12.87
C ILE A 91 -20.30 -9.35 11.55
N PHE A 92 -21.24 -8.44 11.27
CA PHE A 92 -22.00 -8.47 10.02
C PHE A 92 -21.11 -8.30 8.79
N THR A 93 -20.20 -7.32 8.81
CA THR A 93 -19.23 -7.12 7.72
C THR A 93 -18.36 -8.37 7.52
N SER A 94 -17.93 -9.02 8.61
CA SER A 94 -17.14 -10.25 8.54
C SER A 94 -17.92 -11.41 7.91
N ILE A 95 -19.19 -11.58 8.26
CA ILE A 95 -20.05 -12.62 7.68
C ILE A 95 -20.27 -12.37 6.19
N ILE A 96 -20.61 -11.14 5.80
CA ILE A 96 -20.80 -10.75 4.39
C ILE A 96 -19.52 -11.01 3.59
N TYR A 97 -18.36 -10.63 4.14
CA TYR A 97 -17.08 -10.86 3.51
C TYR A 97 -16.82 -12.36 3.27
N ILE A 98 -17.06 -13.22 4.27
CA ILE A 98 -16.88 -14.67 4.14
C ILE A 98 -17.81 -15.24 3.06
N ILE A 99 -19.09 -14.82 3.02
CA ILE A 99 -20.05 -15.26 2.00
C ILE A 99 -19.57 -14.86 0.60
N LEU A 100 -19.16 -13.60 0.41
CA LEU A 100 -18.63 -13.11 -0.86
C LEU A 100 -17.35 -13.85 -1.27
N MET A 101 -16.47 -14.15 -0.32
CA MET A 101 -15.25 -14.89 -0.57
C MET A 101 -15.54 -16.34 -1.03
N ILE A 102 -16.48 -17.03 -0.39
CA ILE A 102 -16.94 -18.36 -0.82
C ILE A 102 -17.54 -18.29 -2.24
N TYR A 103 -18.40 -17.30 -2.50
CA TYR A 103 -19.00 -17.10 -3.81
C TYR A 103 -17.95 -16.82 -4.91
N ALA A 104 -16.98 -15.95 -4.62
CA ALA A 104 -15.88 -15.65 -5.54
C ALA A 104 -15.07 -16.91 -5.84
N ARG A 105 -14.70 -17.70 -4.82
CA ARG A 105 -14.00 -18.99 -5.00
C ARG A 105 -14.78 -19.98 -5.86
N PHE A 106 -16.10 -20.05 -5.69
CA PHE A 106 -16.95 -20.89 -6.52
C PHE A 106 -16.96 -20.40 -7.98
N LYS A 107 -17.04 -19.08 -8.20
CA LYS A 107 -16.99 -18.50 -9.54
C LYS A 107 -15.64 -18.69 -10.21
N ASP A 108 -14.54 -18.49 -9.49
CA ASP A 108 -13.18 -18.74 -9.99
C ASP A 108 -13.04 -20.19 -10.43
N LYS A 109 -13.51 -21.16 -9.63
CA LYS A 109 -13.51 -22.58 -10.00
C LYS A 109 -14.30 -22.85 -11.28
N LYS A 110 -15.47 -22.22 -11.44
CA LYS A 110 -16.29 -22.33 -12.65
C LYS A 110 -15.65 -21.63 -13.85
N ASP A 111 -14.84 -20.60 -13.63
CA ASP A 111 -14.11 -19.92 -14.69
C ASP A 111 -13.00 -20.82 -15.26
N PHE A 112 -12.34 -21.62 -14.43
CA PHE A 112 -11.40 -22.65 -14.90
C PHE A 112 -12.05 -23.66 -15.86
N GLU A 113 -13.33 -24.00 -15.68
CA GLU A 113 -14.05 -24.88 -16.61
C GLU A 113 -14.29 -24.23 -17.99
N LYS A 114 -14.26 -22.90 -18.07
CA LYS A 114 -14.39 -22.13 -19.33
C LYS A 114 -13.05 -21.89 -20.02
N LEU A 115 -11.93 -22.22 -19.38
CA LEU A 115 -10.61 -22.18 -20.00
C LEU A 115 -10.48 -23.37 -20.97
N GLY A 116 -11.19 -23.27 -22.09
CA GLY A 116 -11.14 -24.21 -23.20
C GLY A 116 -10.90 -23.47 -24.50
N VAL A 117 -10.37 -24.19 -25.50
CA VAL A 117 -10.25 -23.67 -26.86
C VAL A 117 -11.67 -23.44 -27.40
N THR A 118 -12.10 -22.18 -27.43
CA THR A 118 -13.38 -21.83 -28.07
C THR A 118 -13.13 -21.73 -29.57
N PRO A 119 -13.71 -22.61 -30.41
CA PRO A 119 -13.54 -22.50 -31.85
C PRO A 119 -14.17 -21.19 -32.32
N LEU A 120 -13.40 -20.39 -33.05
CA LEU A 120 -13.93 -19.20 -33.70
C LEU A 120 -14.93 -19.63 -34.78
N ALA A 121 -15.99 -18.85 -34.97
CA ALA A 121 -17.05 -19.15 -35.94
C ALA A 121 -16.53 -19.32 -37.39
N ASP A 122 -15.35 -18.79 -37.66
CA ASP A 122 -14.67 -18.81 -38.96
C ASP A 122 -13.72 -20.00 -39.14
N ASN A 123 -13.52 -20.85 -38.12
CA ASN A 123 -12.68 -22.05 -38.23
C ASN A 123 -13.47 -23.21 -38.86
N ASN A 124 -13.22 -23.54 -40.13
CA ASN A 124 -13.89 -24.62 -40.84
C ASN A 124 -12.95 -25.84 -41.00
N LYS A 125 -13.52 -27.05 -40.93
CA LYS A 125 -12.78 -28.32 -41.05
C LYS A 125 -12.08 -28.51 -42.41
N SER A 126 -12.49 -27.76 -43.42
CA SER A 126 -11.91 -27.78 -44.78
C SER A 126 -10.71 -26.85 -44.94
N ASP A 127 -10.36 -26.05 -43.93
CA ASP A 127 -9.30 -25.05 -44.05
C ASP A 127 -7.92 -25.70 -43.98
N HIS A 128 -7.01 -25.26 -44.85
CA HIS A 128 -5.65 -25.80 -44.94
C HIS A 128 -4.74 -25.40 -43.77
N TYR A 129 -5.13 -24.39 -42.99
CA TYR A 129 -4.34 -23.84 -41.89
C TYR A 129 -5.22 -23.54 -40.69
N TYR A 130 -4.83 -24.02 -39.51
CA TYR A 130 -5.49 -23.71 -38.23
C TYR A 130 -4.75 -22.56 -37.55
N TYR A 131 -5.49 -21.52 -37.17
CA TYR A 131 -4.94 -20.42 -36.38
C TYR A 131 -5.48 -20.47 -34.94
N GLN A 132 -4.57 -20.39 -33.97
CA GLN A 132 -4.91 -20.24 -32.56
C GLN A 132 -4.50 -18.84 -32.13
N ILE A 133 -5.48 -18.04 -31.69
CA ILE A 133 -5.23 -16.69 -31.19
C ILE A 133 -5.19 -16.77 -29.67
N LEU A 134 -4.03 -16.49 -29.06
CA LEU A 134 -3.89 -16.33 -27.62
C LEU A 134 -3.97 -14.85 -27.26
N VAL A 135 -5.04 -14.46 -26.57
CA VAL A 135 -5.21 -13.10 -26.05
C VAL A 135 -4.75 -13.09 -24.60
N PHE A 136 -3.59 -12.48 -24.35
CA PHE A 136 -3.11 -12.23 -22.99
C PHE A 136 -3.56 -10.84 -22.55
N LEU A 137 -4.55 -10.79 -21.65
CA LEU A 137 -4.86 -9.58 -20.90
C LEU A 137 -3.77 -9.45 -19.83
N LEU A 138 -2.79 -8.57 -20.06
CA LEU A 138 -1.56 -8.47 -19.27
C LEU A 138 -1.82 -8.22 -17.77
N VAL A 139 -1.93 -9.31 -17.02
CA VAL A 139 -1.48 -9.46 -15.63
C VAL A 139 -0.92 -10.87 -15.52
N LYS A 140 0.41 -11.02 -15.57
CA LYS A 140 1.17 -12.11 -14.91
C LYS A 140 2.66 -12.02 -15.24
N GLU A 141 3.46 -11.65 -14.24
CA GLU A 141 4.92 -11.87 -14.19
C GLU A 141 5.31 -13.34 -13.93
N GLN A 142 4.36 -14.29 -13.82
CA GLN A 142 4.67 -15.64 -13.30
C GLN A 142 4.60 -16.81 -14.31
N MET A 143 4.55 -16.58 -15.63
CA MET A 143 4.31 -17.69 -16.57
C MET A 143 5.51 -18.12 -17.43
N GLN A 144 6.72 -17.58 -17.22
CA GLN A 144 7.90 -18.00 -18.00
C GLN A 144 8.56 -19.32 -17.53
N GLU A 145 8.17 -19.91 -16.40
CA GLU A 145 8.84 -21.11 -15.84
C GLU A 145 8.28 -22.48 -16.30
N GLN A 146 7.38 -22.52 -17.29
CA GLN A 146 6.81 -23.79 -17.79
C GLN A 146 7.15 -24.10 -19.25
N ILE A 147 8.09 -23.38 -19.86
CA ILE A 147 8.55 -23.63 -21.25
C ILE A 147 10.09 -23.72 -21.33
N GLN A 148 10.73 -24.25 -20.29
CA GLN A 148 12.05 -24.87 -20.41
C GLN A 148 11.93 -26.35 -20.03
#